data_AF-A0A351KDC7-F1
#
_entry.id   AF-A0A351KDC7-F1
#
_cell.length_a   1.000
_cell.length_b   1.000
_cell.length_c   1.000
_cell.angle_alpha   90.00
_cell.angle_beta   90.00
_cell.angle_gamma   90.00
#
_symmetry.space_group_name_H-M   'P 1'
#
loop_
_entity.id
_entity.type
_entity.pdbx_description
1 polymer ?
#
loop_
_entity_poly.entity_id
_entity_poly.type
_entity_poly.pdbx_seq_one_letter_code
_entity_poly.pdbx_strand_id
1 'polypeptide(L)'
;MTFEIWDIQDIDQNIPWVRLSQSTLVISKSLKDALKTDNIQLAYDKKLKTIRIKSVGNDEPGIKMLKTKINARKFFEYFNIEQLGKFEARFDEKENAFMVKIG
;
A
#
# COMPACT_ATOMS: atom_id res chain seq x y z
N MET A 1 -8.89 -15.08 -39.08
CA MET A 1 -9.62 -14.46 -37.95
C MET A 1 -8.57 -13.85 -37.04
N THR A 2 -8.62 -12.54 -36.85
CA THR A 2 -7.63 -11.79 -36.05
C THR A 2 -8.33 -11.27 -34.81
N PHE A 3 -7.79 -11.57 -33.64
CA PHE A 3 -8.24 -11.02 -32.37
C PHE A 3 -7.36 -9.82 -32.03
N GLU A 4 -7.98 -8.69 -31.69
CA GLU A 4 -7.28 -7.55 -31.10
C GLU A 4 -7.10 -7.80 -29.60
N ILE A 5 -5.86 -8.00 -29.18
CA ILE A 5 -5.50 -8.11 -27.76
C ILE A 5 -5.40 -6.69 -27.22
N TRP A 6 -6.30 -6.33 -26.31
CA TRP A 6 -6.23 -5.06 -25.59
C TRP A 6 -5.14 -5.17 -24.52
N ASP A 7 -3.92 -4.72 -24.85
CA ASP A 7 -2.82 -4.55 -23.89
C ASP A 7 -2.86 -3.11 -23.36
N ILE A 8 -3.11 -2.99 -22.06
CA ILE A 8 -3.02 -1.71 -21.37
C ILE A 8 -1.52 -1.42 -21.23
N GLN A 9 -1.04 -0.47 -22.04
CA GLN A 9 0.32 0.05 -21.99
C GLN A 9 0.79 0.18 -20.54
N ASP A 10 1.92 -0.45 -20.28
CA ASP A 10 2.73 -0.46 -19.06
C ASP A 10 2.56 0.81 -18.22
N ILE A 11 1.56 0.82 -17.33
CA ILE A 11 1.34 1.93 -16.40
C ILE A 11 2.42 1.80 -15.33
N ASP A 12 3.59 2.37 -15.61
CA ASP A 12 4.66 2.67 -14.67
C ASP A 12 4.94 1.54 -13.67
N GLN A 13 5.55 0.44 -14.15
CA GLN A 13 6.00 -0.61 -13.24
C GLN A 13 7.03 -0.12 -12.20
N ASN A 14 7.60 1.07 -12.40
CA ASN A 14 8.59 1.64 -11.48
C ASN A 14 7.99 2.46 -10.33
N ILE A 15 6.76 2.98 -10.45
CA ILE A 15 6.21 3.87 -9.42
C ILE A 15 5.48 3.01 -8.37
N PRO A 16 5.94 3.00 -7.10
CA PRO A 16 5.26 2.29 -6.05
C PRO A 16 3.87 2.91 -5.81
N TRP A 17 2.86 2.04 -5.73
CA TRP A 17 1.47 2.48 -5.54
C TRP A 17 0.75 1.57 -4.55
N VAL A 18 -0.32 2.11 -3.99
CA VAL A 18 -1.21 1.43 -3.06
C VAL A 18 -2.65 1.66 -3.49
N ARG A 19 -3.45 0.61 -3.51
CA ARG A 19 -4.87 0.66 -3.80
C ARG A 19 -5.66 0.36 -2.53
N LEU A 20 -6.47 1.31 -2.11
CA LEU A 20 -7.43 1.15 -1.03
C LEU A 20 -8.75 0.60 -1.60
N SER A 21 -9.21 -0.50 -1.03
CA SER A 21 -10.52 -1.11 -1.27
C SER A 21 -11.25 -1.23 0.08
N GLN A 22 -12.55 -1.53 0.08
CA GLN A 22 -13.39 -1.53 1.30
C GLN A 22 -12.78 -2.24 2.52
N SER A 23 -12.12 -3.38 2.33
CA SER A 23 -11.56 -4.19 3.43
C SER A 23 -10.07 -4.46 3.31
N THR A 24 -9.49 -4.13 2.15
CA THR A 24 -8.16 -4.60 1.76
C THR A 24 -7.35 -3.44 1.19
N LEU A 25 -6.10 -3.38 1.63
CA LEU A 25 -5.08 -2.52 1.04
C LEU A 25 -4.22 -3.39 0.12
N VAL A 26 -4.16 -3.04 -1.17
CA VAL A 26 -3.35 -3.76 -2.16
C VAL A 26 -2.14 -2.91 -2.52
N ILE A 27 -0.95 -3.49 -2.48
CA ILE A 27 0.29 -2.80 -2.82
C ILE A 27 0.82 -3.23 -4.19
N SER A 28 1.62 -2.38 -4.82
CA SER A 28 2.35 -2.75 -6.04
C SER A 28 3.44 -3.78 -5.74
N LYS A 29 3.86 -4.53 -6.77
CA LYS A 29 4.99 -5.45 -6.66
C LYS A 29 6.29 -4.70 -6.31
N SER A 30 6.50 -3.52 -6.87
CA SER A 30 7.66 -2.67 -6.61
C SER A 30 7.73 -2.22 -5.15
N LEU A 31 6.59 -1.87 -4.54
CA LEU A 31 6.53 -1.55 -3.11
C LEU A 31 6.79 -2.78 -2.24
N LYS A 32 6.26 -3.95 -2.63
CA LYS A 32 6.54 -5.20 -1.94
C LYS A 32 8.04 -5.53 -1.95
N ASP A 33 8.67 -5.42 -3.13
CA ASP A 33 10.08 -5.75 -3.31
C ASP A 33 10.97 -4.82 -2.49
N ALA A 34 10.62 -3.53 -2.42
CA ALA A 34 11.34 -2.56 -1.60
C ALA A 34 11.22 -2.84 -0.09
N LEU A 35 10.08 -3.34 0.38
CA LEU A 35 9.87 -3.67 1.79
C LEU A 35 10.63 -4.94 2.23
N LYS A 36 10.88 -5.90 1.32
CA LYS A 36 11.60 -7.18 1.56
C LYS A 36 11.07 -8.04 2.73
N THR A 37 9.89 -7.74 3.25
CA THR A 37 9.26 -8.46 4.36
C THR A 37 7.76 -8.61 4.11
N ASP A 38 7.18 -9.67 4.68
CA ASP A 38 5.73 -9.86 4.71
C ASP A 38 5.12 -9.31 6.01
N ASN A 39 5.90 -8.81 6.96
CA ASN A 39 5.39 -8.19 8.18
C ASN A 39 5.52 -6.66 8.11
N ILE A 40 4.40 -5.95 8.18
CA ILE A 40 4.37 -4.49 8.03
C ILE A 40 3.57 -3.82 9.13
N GLN A 41 3.91 -2.58 9.44
CA GLN A 41 3.13 -1.73 10.33
C GLN A 41 2.45 -0.63 9.51
N LEU A 42 1.14 -0.48 9.73
CA LEU A 42 0.34 0.59 9.17
C LEU A 42 0.08 1.66 10.24
N ALA A 43 0.32 2.92 9.89
CA ALA A 43 -0.08 4.06 10.70
C ALA A 43 -0.81 5.08 9.82
N TYR A 44 -1.68 5.90 10.41
CA TYR A 44 -2.41 6.94 9.69
C TYR A 44 -2.30 8.27 10.43
N ASP A 45 -1.84 9.30 9.72
CA ASP A 45 -1.89 10.67 10.19
C ASP A 45 -3.20 11.31 9.73
N LYS A 46 -4.09 11.60 10.69
CA LYS A 46 -5.41 12.22 10.43
C LYS A 46 -5.30 13.67 9.95
N LYS A 47 -4.23 14.40 10.30
CA LYS A 47 -4.05 15.81 9.93
C LYS A 47 -3.57 15.92 8.48
N LEU A 48 -2.59 15.08 8.12
CA LEU A 48 -1.98 15.07 6.80
C LEU A 48 -2.72 14.17 5.80
N LYS A 49 -3.64 13.33 6.29
CA LYS A 49 -4.31 12.28 5.52
C LYS A 49 -3.30 11.39 4.80
N THR A 50 -2.28 10.96 5.54
CA THR A 50 -1.18 10.14 5.02
C THR A 50 -1.14 8.81 5.75
N ILE A 51 -1.16 7.71 4.99
CA ILE A 51 -0.91 6.37 5.51
C ILE A 51 0.59 6.13 5.43
N ARG A 52 1.19 5.71 6.55
CA ARG A 52 2.56 5.25 6.62
C ARG A 52 2.60 3.72 6.63
N ILE A 53 3.43 3.17 5.77
CA ILE A 53 3.65 1.73 5.61
C ILE A 53 5.13 1.48 5.89
N LYS A 54 5.40 0.76 6.98
CA LYS A 54 6.78 0.46 7.41
C LYS A 54 6.98 -1.05 7.46
N SER A 55 8.14 -1.52 7.00
CA SER A 55 8.58 -2.89 7.21
C SER A 55 9.01 -3.06 8.68
N VAL A 56 8.52 -4.10 9.33
CA VAL A 56 8.88 -4.42 10.73
C VAL A 56 9.45 -5.82 10.82
N GLY A 57 10.28 -6.04 11.85
CA GLY A 57 10.85 -7.35 12.14
C GLY A 57 9.79 -8.37 12.59
N ASN A 58 10.19 -9.63 12.76
CA ASN A 58 9.31 -10.66 13.31
C ASN A 58 9.03 -10.49 14.82
N ASP A 59 9.88 -9.74 15.52
CA ASP A 59 9.77 -9.46 16.95
C ASP A 59 8.85 -8.27 17.27
N GLU A 60 8.35 -7.57 16.26
CA GLU A 60 7.50 -6.39 16.41
C GLU A 60 6.03 -6.68 16.05
N PRO A 61 5.05 -6.05 16.74
CA PRO A 61 3.64 -6.20 16.42
C PRO A 61 3.35 -5.59 15.03
N GLY A 62 3.05 -6.45 14.08
CA GLY A 62 2.78 -6.09 12.69
C GLY A 62 1.58 -6.81 12.10
N ILE A 63 1.22 -6.40 10.89
CA ILE A 63 0.20 -7.02 10.07
C ILE A 63 0.90 -7.84 9.00
N LYS A 64 0.57 -9.13 8.95
CA LYS A 64 1.08 -10.03 7.92
C LYS A 64 0.40 -9.75 6.59
N MET A 65 1.20 -9.48 5.58
CA MET A 65 0.79 -9.33 4.20
C MET A 65 0.62 -10.70 3.53
N LEU A 66 -0.46 -10.85 2.76
CA LEU A 66 -0.70 -12.02 1.92
C LEU A 66 -0.46 -11.64 0.45
N LYS A 67 0.70 -12.05 -0.08
CA LYS A 67 1.17 -11.65 -1.41
C LYS A 67 1.29 -10.13 -1.51
N THR A 68 0.35 -9.44 -2.15
CA THR A 68 0.29 -7.98 -2.28
C THR A 68 -0.91 -7.38 -1.55
N LYS A 69 -1.65 -8.18 -0.79
CA LYS A 69 -2.89 -7.77 -0.12
C LYS A 69 -2.69 -7.77 1.40
N ILE A 70 -3.17 -6.72 2.03
CA ILE A 70 -3.17 -6.55 3.48
C ILE A 70 -4.62 -6.38 3.91
N ASN A 71 -5.05 -7.19 4.88
CA ASN A 71 -6.37 -7.03 5.48
C ASN A 71 -6.33 -5.81 6.40
N ALA A 72 -6.90 -4.71 5.93
CA ALA A 72 -6.86 -3.42 6.59
C ALA A 72 -8.26 -2.96 7.04
N ARG A 73 -9.26 -3.86 7.07
CA ARG A 73 -10.63 -3.52 7.46
C ARG A 73 -10.72 -2.83 8.82
N LYS A 74 -10.15 -3.46 9.86
CA LYS A 74 -10.12 -2.90 11.22
C LYS A 74 -9.36 -1.56 11.28
N PHE A 75 -8.35 -1.41 10.44
CA PHE A 75 -7.56 -0.18 10.35
C PHE A 75 -8.40 0.96 9.74
N PHE A 76 -9.12 0.70 8.64
CA PHE A 76 -10.02 1.67 8.03
C PHE A 76 -11.15 2.08 8.97
N GLU A 77 -11.75 1.13 9.68
CA GLU A 77 -12.79 1.40 10.68
C GLU A 77 -12.25 2.24 11.85
N TYR A 78 -11.06 1.92 12.37
CA TYR A 78 -10.45 2.67 13.49
C TYR A 78 -10.09 4.11 13.13
N PHE A 79 -9.58 4.32 11.91
CA PHE A 79 -9.15 5.65 11.46
C PHE A 79 -10.23 6.42 10.68
N ASN A 80 -11.39 5.80 10.47
CA ASN A 80 -12.51 6.32 9.66
C ASN A 80 -12.05 6.73 8.24
N ILE A 81 -11.26 5.87 7.61
CA ILE A 81 -10.74 6.05 6.25
C ILE A 81 -11.80 5.55 5.26
N GLU A 82 -12.43 6.48 4.56
CA GLU A 82 -13.48 6.19 3.56
C GLU A 82 -12.97 6.34 2.11
N GLN A 83 -11.73 6.81 1.95
CA GLN A 83 -11.13 7.03 0.63
C GLN A 83 -10.79 5.69 -0.02
N LEU A 84 -11.34 5.49 -1.21
CA LEU A 84 -11.10 4.32 -2.05
C LEU A 84 -10.43 4.79 -3.35
N GLY A 85 -9.48 4.02 -3.86
CA GLY A 85 -8.75 4.40 -5.07
C GLY A 85 -7.33 3.89 -5.10
N LYS A 86 -6.61 4.25 -6.17
CA LYS A 86 -5.17 4.00 -6.33
C LYS A 86 -4.43 5.29 -5.96
N PHE A 87 -3.43 5.17 -5.11
CA PHE A 87 -2.63 6.26 -4.58
C PHE A 87 -1.16 5.96 -4.82
N GLU A 88 -0.39 6.98 -5.14
CA GLU A 88 1.06 6.89 -5.22
C GLU A 88 1.65 6.73 -3.81
N ALA A 89 2.64 5.84 -3.68
CA ALA A 89 3.40 5.68 -2.46
C ALA A 89 4.79 6.27 -2.66
N ARG A 90 5.18 7.20 -1.79
CA ARG A 90 6.51 7.82 -1.81
C ARG A 90 7.34 7.25 -0.68
N PHE A 91 8.56 6.83 -1.00
CA PHE A 91 9.50 6.42 0.01
C PHE A 91 10.06 7.65 0.72
N ASP A 92 10.00 7.66 2.05
CA ASP A 92 10.62 8.68 2.89
C ASP A 92 11.86 8.07 3.56
N GLU A 93 13.04 8.60 3.21
CA GLU A 93 14.33 8.11 3.72
C GLU A 93 14.52 8.39 5.21
N LYS A 94 13.87 9.42 5.77
CA LYS A 94 14.04 9.78 7.19
C LYS A 94 13.31 8.80 8.10
N GLU A 95 12.12 8.38 7.70
CA GLU A 95 11.32 7.41 8.46
C GLU A 95 11.55 5.96 8.02
N ASN A 96 12.31 5.74 6.93
CA ASN A 96 12.49 4.45 6.26
C ASN A 96 11.15 3.74 6.02
N ALA A 97 10.18 4.51 5.51
CA ALA A 97 8.80 4.09 5.38
C ALA A 97 8.17 4.68 4.11
N PHE A 98 7.16 3.98 3.58
CA PHE A 98 6.37 4.47 2.47
C PHE A 98 5.21 5.32 2.98
N MET A 99 5.11 6.54 2.46
CA MET A 99 4.04 7.47 2.74
C MET A 99 3.06 7.51 1.56
N VAL A 100 1.78 7.31 1.87
CA VAL A 100 0.68 7.30 0.89
C VAL A 100 -0.28 8.41 1.26
N LYS A 101 -0.29 9.47 0.47
CA LYS A 101 -1.22 10.59 0.67
C LYS A 101 -2.56 10.26 0.01
N ILE A 102 -3.64 10.30 0.78
CA ILE A 102 -4.97 9.87 0.33
C ILE A 102 -5.99 11.01 0.22
N GLY A 103 -5.58 12.26 0.41
CA GLY A 103 -6.45 13.43 0.28
C GLY A 103 -5.74 14.76 0.27
#